data_AF-A0AAW0LA85-F1
#
_entry.id   AF-A0AAW0LA85-F1
#
_cell.length_a   1.000
_cell.length_b   1.000
_cell.length_c   1.000
_cell.angle_alpha   90.00
_cell.angle_beta   90.00
_cell.angle_gamma   90.00
#
_symmetry.space_group_name_H-M   'P 1'
#
loop_
_entity.id
_entity.type
_entity.pdbx_description
1 polymer ?
#
loop_
_entity_poly.entity_id
_entity_poly.type
_entity_poly.pdbx_seq_one_letter_code
_entity_poly.pdbx_strand_id
1 'polypeptide(L)'
;MPLKSLNVFTIFSMLGFTFLVLFISGFLDFPAVSNSIIQPINQQPTSSGPESGPDPFTNLISAFRKWDSQVGCARFKENQIGFVSVQSNGSSSLQKVGGESELECRELKMKHVSVLVKGWTWIPDNLDNLYSCRCGLSCLWTKSSVLADKPDALLFETTTPPLQRHIGDPLRVYMDLEAGRKRTGVDDIFISYHAKDDVQATYAGALFHNGRNYHVSFSKNNDTLVYWSSSRCLPQRNRLAKQLLNLLPHHSFGKCLNNVGGLDMALSLYPECANDASVTPKWWDHLHCAMSHYKFVLAIENTATESYVTEKLFYALDAGAVPIYFGAPNVWDLVPPHSIIDGSKFNSLEELASYIKSLANDPVAYAEYHAWRRCGVLGNYGKTRAVSLDTLPCRLCEAVSRKGGRNAKAS
;
A
#
# COMPACT_ATOMS: atom_id res chain seq x y z
N MET A 1 59.96 43.01 19.61
CA MET A 1 59.48 41.88 20.44
C MET A 1 58.19 41.34 19.83
N PRO A 2 58.00 40.01 19.79
CA PRO A 2 58.09 39.26 18.55
C PRO A 2 56.74 38.85 17.94
N LEU A 3 56.77 38.61 16.62
CA LEU A 3 55.80 37.79 15.88
C LEU A 3 55.58 36.44 16.59
N LYS A 4 54.32 36.06 16.80
CA LYS A 4 53.95 34.68 17.14
C LYS A 4 53.25 34.03 15.95
N SER A 5 53.77 32.87 15.61
CA SER A 5 53.45 32.02 14.46
C SER A 5 51.97 31.65 14.40
N LEU A 6 51.29 32.04 13.31
CA LEU A 6 50.07 31.36 12.90
C LEU A 6 50.40 29.95 12.42
N ASN A 7 49.62 29.00 12.91
CA ASN A 7 49.71 27.56 12.73
C ASN A 7 49.91 27.13 11.26
N VAL A 8 51.15 26.78 10.92
CA VAL A 8 51.51 26.02 9.70
C VAL A 8 50.91 24.59 9.72
N PHE A 9 50.52 24.10 10.90
CA PHE A 9 49.93 22.77 11.07
C PHE A 9 48.53 22.60 10.46
N THR A 10 47.72 23.65 10.40
CA THR A 10 46.33 23.54 9.91
C THR A 10 46.26 23.47 8.38
N ILE A 11 47.23 24.06 7.68
CA ILE A 11 47.29 24.04 6.21
C ILE A 11 47.90 22.72 5.70
N PHE A 12 48.88 22.15 6.41
CA PHE A 12 49.43 20.82 6.05
C PHE A 12 48.46 19.67 6.31
N SER A 13 47.57 19.78 7.31
CA SER A 13 46.57 18.74 7.59
C SER A 13 45.47 18.66 6.53
N MET A 14 45.11 19.80 5.92
CA MET A 14 44.08 19.87 4.87
C MET A 14 44.57 19.38 3.49
N LEU A 15 45.88 19.47 3.22
CA LEU A 15 46.50 18.97 1.97
C LEU A 15 46.88 17.48 2.03
N GLY A 16 47.12 16.93 3.22
CA GLY A 16 47.35 15.49 3.41
C GLY A 16 46.09 14.64 3.28
N PHE A 17 44.93 15.16 3.69
CA PHE A 17 43.66 14.42 3.64
C PHE A 17 43.08 14.33 2.22
N THR A 18 43.36 15.30 1.35
CA THR A 18 42.92 15.29 -0.05
C THR A 18 43.72 14.31 -0.92
N PHE A 19 44.98 14.04 -0.58
CA PHE A 19 45.79 13.02 -1.27
C PHE A 19 45.52 11.58 -0.80
N LEU A 20 45.09 11.39 0.45
CA LEU A 20 44.73 10.04 0.96
C LEU A 20 43.39 9.54 0.37
N VAL A 21 42.44 10.45 0.08
CA VAL A 21 41.16 10.09 -0.53
C VAL A 21 41.30 9.75 -2.03
N LEU A 22 42.29 10.33 -2.72
CA LEU A 22 42.56 10.04 -4.14
C LEU A 22 43.39 8.77 -4.39
N PHE A 23 44.00 8.18 -3.35
CA PHE A 23 44.76 6.93 -3.46
C PHE A 23 43.98 5.67 -3.02
N ILE A 24 42.82 5.83 -2.37
CA ILE A 24 41.94 4.71 -1.97
C ILE A 24 40.84 4.46 -3.01
N SER A 25 40.65 5.36 -3.99
CA SER A 25 39.75 5.16 -5.14
C SER A 25 40.30 4.25 -6.25
N GLY A 26 41.40 3.52 -6.00
CA GLY A 26 42.12 2.74 -7.01
C GLY A 26 41.94 1.22 -7.00
N PHE A 27 41.38 0.60 -5.95
CA PHE A 27 41.20 -0.86 -5.89
C PHE A 27 40.01 -1.24 -5.00
N LEU A 28 38.82 -1.24 -5.57
CA LEU A 28 37.69 -2.06 -5.10
C LEU A 28 37.05 -2.69 -6.34
N ASP A 29 37.63 -3.81 -6.78
CA ASP A 29 36.93 -4.79 -7.61
C ASP A 29 35.78 -5.35 -6.77
N PHE A 30 34.58 -4.84 -7.01
CA PHE A 30 33.36 -5.47 -6.51
C PHE A 30 33.06 -6.69 -7.40
N PRO A 31 32.77 -7.87 -6.81
CA PRO A 31 32.28 -9.00 -7.59
C PRO A 31 30.99 -8.57 -8.30
N ALA A 32 30.93 -8.84 -9.60
CA ALA A 32 29.76 -8.57 -10.44
C ALA A 32 28.54 -9.28 -9.84
N VAL A 33 27.73 -8.52 -9.10
CA VAL A 33 26.38 -8.94 -8.74
C VAL A 33 25.62 -9.02 -10.05
N SER A 34 25.27 -10.24 -10.44
CA SER A 34 24.40 -10.54 -11.57
C SER A 34 23.04 -9.89 -11.29
N ASN A 35 22.90 -8.63 -11.67
CA ASN A 35 21.64 -7.96 -11.77
C ASN A 35 20.82 -8.66 -12.85
N SER A 36 19.85 -9.49 -12.45
CA SER A 36 18.69 -9.76 -13.29
C SER A 36 17.84 -8.49 -13.36
N ILE A 37 18.37 -7.47 -14.04
CA ILE A 37 17.60 -6.34 -14.55
C ILE A 37 16.71 -6.94 -15.63
N ILE A 38 15.42 -7.00 -15.35
CA ILE A 38 14.41 -7.13 -16.40
C ILE A 38 14.53 -5.86 -17.22
N GLN A 39 15.06 -6.00 -18.43
CA GLN A 39 15.00 -4.95 -19.43
C GLN A 39 13.54 -4.53 -19.64
N PRO A 40 13.25 -3.24 -19.91
CA PRO A 40 11.96 -2.90 -20.50
C PRO A 40 11.80 -3.81 -21.71
N ILE A 41 10.64 -4.47 -21.83
CA ILE A 41 10.32 -5.36 -22.94
C ILE A 41 10.66 -4.59 -24.22
N ASN A 42 11.78 -4.95 -24.85
CA ASN A 42 12.20 -4.40 -26.11
C ASN A 42 11.34 -5.09 -27.16
N GLN A 43 10.11 -4.59 -27.34
CA GLN A 43 9.29 -4.95 -28.49
C GLN A 43 9.97 -4.37 -29.73
N GLN A 44 10.87 -5.16 -30.32
CA GLN A 44 11.28 -4.96 -31.69
C GLN A 44 10.05 -5.24 -32.58
N PRO A 45 9.71 -4.35 -33.53
CA PRO A 45 8.48 -4.46 -34.30
C PRO A 45 8.60 -5.63 -35.27
N THR A 46 7.92 -6.74 -34.98
CA THR A 46 7.61 -7.75 -36.00
C THR A 46 6.56 -7.18 -36.93
N SER A 47 7.00 -6.75 -38.11
CA SER A 47 6.13 -6.28 -39.19
C SER A 47 5.30 -7.45 -39.75
N SER A 48 3.97 -7.42 -39.57
CA SER A 48 2.97 -7.55 -40.64
C SER A 48 1.55 -7.74 -40.07
N GLY A 49 0.76 -6.66 -40.08
CA GLY A 49 -0.68 -6.62 -39.77
C GLY A 49 -1.11 -5.15 -39.64
N PRO A 50 -2.25 -4.72 -40.20
CA PRO A 50 -2.53 -3.31 -40.46
C PRO A 50 -2.50 -2.51 -39.15
N GLU A 51 -1.88 -1.33 -39.20
CA GLU A 51 -1.85 -0.35 -38.11
C GLU A 51 -3.25 -0.26 -37.49
N SER A 52 -3.42 -0.86 -36.30
CA SER A 52 -4.64 -0.68 -35.53
C SER A 52 -4.60 0.76 -35.03
N GLY A 53 -5.35 1.62 -35.71
CA GLY A 53 -5.64 2.96 -35.19
C GLY A 53 -6.21 2.87 -33.76
N PRO A 54 -6.27 4.02 -33.05
CA PRO A 54 -6.85 4.05 -31.71
C PRO A 54 -8.24 3.39 -31.72
N ASP A 55 -8.45 2.38 -30.87
CA ASP A 55 -9.74 1.72 -30.62
C ASP A 55 -10.24 2.19 -29.24
N PRO A 56 -10.72 3.45 -29.12
CA PRO A 56 -11.12 4.00 -27.85
C PRO A 56 -12.33 3.22 -27.31
N PHE A 57 -12.11 2.42 -26.26
CA PHE A 57 -13.15 1.62 -25.64
C PHE A 57 -13.71 2.33 -24.39
N THR A 58 -15.02 2.27 -24.20
CA THR A 58 -15.68 2.67 -22.95
C THR A 58 -16.17 1.46 -22.16
N ASN A 59 -16.59 0.39 -22.85
CA ASN A 59 -17.13 -0.80 -22.21
C ASN A 59 -16.01 -1.77 -21.79
N LEU A 60 -15.85 -1.95 -20.48
CA LEU A 60 -14.81 -2.81 -19.92
C LEU A 60 -15.07 -4.31 -20.17
N ILE A 61 -16.34 -4.73 -20.25
CA ILE A 61 -16.71 -6.12 -20.53
C ILE A 61 -16.29 -6.49 -21.96
N SER A 62 -16.47 -5.61 -22.94
CA SER A 62 -16.02 -5.86 -24.31
C SER A 62 -14.50 -5.90 -24.42
N ALA A 63 -13.79 -5.03 -23.69
CA ALA A 63 -12.33 -5.06 -23.60
C ALA A 63 -11.83 -6.40 -23.01
N PHE A 64 -12.47 -6.89 -21.94
CA PHE A 64 -12.17 -8.19 -21.36
C PHE A 64 -12.41 -9.34 -22.34
N ARG A 65 -13.50 -9.34 -23.09
CA ARG A 65 -13.76 -10.37 -24.10
C ARG A 65 -12.71 -10.38 -25.22
N LYS A 66 -12.25 -9.19 -25.65
CA LYS A 66 -11.14 -9.07 -26.63
C LYS A 66 -9.83 -9.62 -26.04
N TRP A 67 -9.54 -9.31 -24.78
CA TRP A 67 -8.35 -9.84 -24.11
C TRP A 67 -8.42 -11.36 -23.90
N ASP A 68 -9.57 -11.90 -23.50
CA ASP A 68 -9.76 -13.34 -23.32
C ASP A 68 -9.51 -14.11 -24.63
N SER A 69 -9.89 -13.56 -25.79
CA SER A 69 -9.71 -14.20 -27.09
C SER A 69 -8.30 -14.08 -27.66
N GLN A 70 -7.56 -13.02 -27.33
CA GLN A 70 -6.22 -12.76 -27.86
C GLN A 70 -5.09 -13.26 -26.95
N VAL A 71 -5.25 -13.07 -25.64
CA VAL A 71 -4.24 -13.39 -24.62
C VAL A 71 -4.75 -14.53 -23.74
N GLY A 72 -5.80 -14.29 -22.96
CA GLY A 72 -6.37 -15.26 -22.03
C GLY A 72 -5.42 -15.64 -20.88
N CYS A 73 -5.99 -16.34 -19.89
CA CYS A 73 -5.29 -16.63 -18.64
C CYS A 73 -4.10 -17.59 -18.78
N ALA A 74 -4.11 -18.50 -19.75
CA ALA A 74 -3.00 -19.45 -19.94
C ALA A 74 -1.71 -18.71 -20.35
N ARG A 75 -1.77 -17.92 -21.43
CA ARG A 75 -0.63 -17.13 -21.94
C ARG A 75 -0.18 -16.08 -20.93
N PHE A 76 -1.13 -15.41 -20.28
CA PHE A 76 -0.81 -14.43 -19.25
C PHE A 76 -0.01 -15.07 -18.11
N LYS A 77 -0.45 -16.22 -17.60
CA LYS A 77 0.27 -16.92 -16.52
C LYS A 77 1.67 -17.31 -16.94
N GLU A 78 1.87 -17.84 -18.15
CA GLU A 78 3.18 -18.18 -18.70
C GLU A 78 4.14 -16.98 -18.69
N ASN A 79 3.67 -15.82 -19.16
CA ASN A 79 4.45 -14.57 -19.17
C ASN A 79 4.79 -14.08 -17.76
N GLN A 80 3.95 -14.40 -16.77
CA GLN A 80 4.13 -13.97 -15.38
C GLN A 80 4.87 -15.01 -14.51
N ILE A 81 5.22 -16.20 -15.01
CA ILE A 81 5.89 -17.26 -14.20
C ILE A 81 7.15 -16.72 -13.52
N GLY A 82 7.99 -16.01 -14.27
CA GLY A 82 9.22 -15.41 -13.75
C GLY A 82 8.92 -14.43 -12.60
N PHE A 83 7.96 -13.53 -12.80
CA PHE A 83 7.59 -12.52 -11.80
C PHE A 83 6.95 -13.14 -10.55
N VAL A 84 6.04 -14.11 -10.71
CA VAL A 84 5.40 -14.80 -9.59
C VAL A 84 6.42 -15.63 -8.81
N SER A 85 7.40 -16.24 -9.48
CA SER A 85 8.48 -16.99 -8.81
C SER A 85 9.39 -16.09 -7.97
N VAL A 86 9.67 -14.87 -8.44
CA VAL A 86 10.45 -13.87 -7.70
C VAL A 86 9.67 -13.36 -6.48
N GLN A 87 8.37 -13.11 -6.62
CA GLN A 87 7.51 -12.74 -5.50
C GLN A 87 7.32 -13.87 -4.47
N SER A 88 7.26 -15.13 -4.94
CA SER A 88 6.95 -16.29 -4.09
C SER A 88 8.14 -16.79 -3.26
N ASN A 89 9.37 -16.53 -3.70
CA ASN A 89 10.62 -16.88 -3.00
C ASN A 89 10.91 -16.08 -1.71
N GLY A 90 9.86 -15.60 -1.03
CA GLY A 90 9.94 -15.00 0.30
C GLY A 90 10.33 -13.54 0.26
N SER A 91 9.43 -12.67 -0.23
CA SER A 91 9.56 -11.23 0.01
C SER A 91 9.63 -10.94 1.51
N SER A 92 10.70 -10.25 1.94
CA SER A 92 10.86 -9.74 3.31
C SER A 92 9.88 -8.62 3.68
N SER A 93 9.05 -8.20 2.72
CA SER A 93 8.10 -7.09 2.87
C SER A 93 6.77 -7.53 3.50
N LEU A 94 6.52 -8.84 3.63
CA LEU A 94 5.30 -9.39 4.22
C LEU A 94 5.60 -10.42 5.31
N GLN A 95 4.92 -10.29 6.45
CA GLN A 95 4.92 -11.33 7.48
C GLN A 95 4.19 -12.58 6.98
N LYS A 96 4.65 -13.74 7.45
CA LYS A 96 3.95 -14.99 7.21
C LYS A 96 2.66 -15.01 8.03
N VAL A 97 1.55 -15.30 7.37
CA VAL A 97 0.24 -15.50 8.00
C VAL A 97 -0.17 -16.93 7.76
N GLY A 98 -0.32 -17.69 8.85
CA GLY A 98 -0.83 -19.05 8.79
C GLY A 98 0.18 -20.10 8.31
N GLY A 99 0.81 -20.79 9.25
CA GLY A 99 1.31 -22.15 9.05
C GLY A 99 0.62 -23.07 10.04
N GLU A 100 -0.29 -23.95 9.62
CA GLU A 100 -0.99 -24.92 10.50
C GLU A 100 -0.07 -25.99 11.12
N SER A 101 1.23 -25.71 11.26
CA SER A 101 2.09 -26.59 12.03
C SER A 101 1.61 -26.59 13.48
N GLU A 102 1.41 -27.79 14.05
CA GLU A 102 1.13 -27.93 15.48
C GLU A 102 2.16 -27.19 16.34
N LEU A 103 3.39 -27.08 15.84
CA LEU A 103 4.50 -26.37 16.48
C LEU A 103 4.18 -24.89 16.72
N GLU A 104 3.63 -24.17 15.73
CA GLU A 104 3.23 -22.76 15.90
C GLU A 104 2.11 -22.59 16.94
N CYS A 105 1.15 -23.54 17.00
CA CYS A 105 0.08 -23.50 17.97
C CYS A 105 0.57 -23.80 19.39
N ARG A 106 1.62 -24.62 19.56
CA ARG A 106 2.22 -24.94 20.87
C ARG A 106 2.93 -23.74 21.51
N GLU A 107 3.26 -22.71 20.74
CA GLU A 107 3.86 -21.47 21.26
C GLU A 107 2.84 -20.55 21.95
N LEU A 108 1.54 -20.74 21.70
CA LEU A 108 0.49 -19.96 22.33
C LEU A 108 0.36 -20.36 23.81
N LYS A 109 0.55 -19.39 24.71
CA LYS A 109 0.46 -19.62 26.17
C LYS A 109 -0.95 -19.45 26.72
N MET A 110 -1.87 -18.97 25.90
CA MET A 110 -3.24 -18.60 26.28
C MET A 110 -4.26 -19.16 25.30
N LYS A 111 -5.42 -19.56 25.82
CA LYS A 111 -6.59 -19.99 25.01
C LYS A 111 -7.56 -18.85 24.73
N HIS A 112 -7.53 -17.82 25.57
CA HIS A 112 -8.39 -16.65 25.49
C HIS A 112 -7.51 -15.43 25.68
N VAL A 113 -7.66 -14.44 24.80
CA VAL A 113 -6.99 -13.14 24.91
C VAL A 113 -8.03 -12.05 24.80
N SER A 114 -7.90 -11.04 25.66
CA SER A 114 -8.71 -9.84 25.65
C SER A 114 -7.84 -8.61 25.38
N VAL A 115 -8.19 -7.84 24.36
CA VAL A 115 -7.55 -6.58 23.98
C VAL A 115 -8.55 -5.46 24.16
N LEU A 116 -8.21 -4.49 25.02
CA LEU A 116 -9.00 -3.27 25.19
C LEU A 116 -8.36 -2.13 24.41
N VAL A 117 -9.11 -1.57 23.46
CA VAL A 117 -8.71 -0.40 22.68
C VAL A 117 -8.95 0.86 23.52
N LYS A 118 -7.90 1.65 23.75
CA LYS A 118 -7.94 2.85 24.59
C LYS A 118 -8.01 4.13 23.75
N GLY A 119 -8.90 5.03 24.17
CA GLY A 119 -9.02 6.37 23.61
C GLY A 119 -9.76 6.42 22.27
N TRP A 120 -9.70 7.57 21.62
CA TRP A 120 -10.21 7.72 20.26
C TRP A 120 -9.25 7.04 19.27
N THR A 121 -9.81 6.29 18.34
CA THR A 121 -9.10 5.60 17.26
C THR A 121 -9.88 5.77 15.96
N TRP A 122 -9.17 5.84 14.84
CA TRP A 122 -9.81 5.75 13.51
C TRP A 122 -10.15 4.31 13.12
N ILE A 123 -9.71 3.30 13.89
CA ILE A 123 -10.06 1.91 13.68
C ILE A 123 -11.60 1.77 13.76
N PRO A 124 -12.23 1.17 12.74
CA PRO A 124 -13.68 1.15 12.67
C PRO A 124 -14.29 0.23 13.74
N ASP A 125 -15.51 0.56 14.14
CA ASP A 125 -16.25 -0.18 15.17
C ASP A 125 -16.62 -1.61 14.74
N ASN A 126 -16.52 -1.92 13.45
CA ASN A 126 -16.71 -3.28 12.93
C ASN A 126 -15.65 -4.28 13.43
N LEU A 127 -14.54 -3.79 13.98
CA LEU A 127 -13.53 -4.63 14.62
C LEU A 127 -13.87 -4.96 16.08
N ASP A 128 -14.87 -4.31 16.68
CA ASP A 128 -15.32 -4.64 18.05
C ASP A 128 -16.11 -5.95 18.02
N ASN A 129 -15.43 -7.06 18.36
CA ASN A 129 -16.01 -8.39 18.26
C ASN A 129 -15.26 -9.45 19.09
N LEU A 130 -15.88 -10.62 19.24
CA LEU A 130 -15.26 -11.86 19.70
C LEU A 130 -14.91 -12.73 18.49
N TYR A 131 -13.61 -12.88 18.23
CA TYR A 131 -13.09 -13.64 17.11
C TYR A 131 -12.73 -15.07 17.52
N SER A 132 -13.07 -16.02 16.65
CA SER A 132 -12.51 -17.38 16.68
C SER A 132 -11.28 -17.41 15.77
N CYS A 133 -10.10 -17.48 16.38
CA CYS A 133 -8.83 -17.50 15.69
C CYS A 133 -8.32 -18.94 15.57
N ARG A 134 -7.24 -19.12 14.78
CA ARG A 134 -6.58 -20.42 14.64
C ARG A 134 -6.09 -20.96 15.99
N CYS A 135 -5.76 -22.25 16.02
CA CYS A 135 -5.30 -22.95 17.23
C CYS A 135 -6.33 -22.96 18.38
N GLY A 136 -7.60 -22.67 18.11
CA GLY A 136 -8.66 -22.58 19.12
C GLY A 136 -8.56 -21.36 20.03
N LEU A 137 -7.76 -20.35 19.65
CA LEU A 137 -7.62 -19.10 20.39
C LEU A 137 -8.88 -18.25 20.19
N SER A 138 -9.54 -17.83 21.28
CA SER A 138 -10.55 -16.78 21.19
C SER A 138 -9.92 -15.42 21.44
N CYS A 139 -10.25 -14.43 20.63
CA CYS A 139 -9.76 -13.07 20.74
C CYS A 139 -10.93 -12.10 20.94
N LEU A 140 -11.05 -11.53 22.14
CA LEU A 140 -11.96 -10.41 22.38
C LEU A 140 -11.21 -9.12 22.04
N TRP A 141 -11.64 -8.43 20.99
CA TRP A 141 -11.17 -7.09 20.65
C TRP A 141 -12.31 -6.13 20.90
N THR A 142 -12.16 -5.19 21.83
CA THR A 142 -13.27 -4.30 22.20
C THR A 142 -12.83 -2.93 22.65
N LYS A 143 -13.70 -1.94 22.47
CA LYS A 143 -13.61 -0.60 23.06
C LYS A 143 -14.31 -0.55 24.43
N SER A 144 -15.08 -1.58 24.80
CA SER A 144 -15.83 -1.63 26.05
C SER A 144 -14.99 -2.14 27.22
N SER A 145 -14.73 -1.28 28.21
CA SER A 145 -14.06 -1.68 29.44
C SER A 145 -14.87 -2.65 30.30
N VAL A 146 -16.19 -2.73 30.08
CA VAL A 146 -17.06 -3.67 30.80
C VAL A 146 -16.90 -5.10 30.28
N LEU A 147 -16.70 -5.25 28.97
CA LEU A 147 -16.48 -6.57 28.35
C LEU A 147 -15.06 -7.08 28.58
N ALA A 148 -14.09 -6.17 28.68
CA ALA A 148 -12.69 -6.49 28.94
C ALA A 148 -12.24 -6.02 30.34
N ASP A 149 -12.86 -6.57 31.39
CA ASP A 149 -12.39 -6.35 32.76
C ASP A 149 -11.03 -7.05 32.98
N LYS A 150 -10.00 -6.26 33.33
CA LYS A 150 -8.59 -6.67 33.44
C LYS A 150 -8.04 -7.31 32.14
N PRO A 151 -7.92 -6.53 31.06
CA PRO A 151 -7.52 -7.06 29.76
C PRO A 151 -6.09 -7.62 29.76
N ASP A 152 -5.75 -8.43 28.77
CA ASP A 152 -4.39 -8.95 28.57
C ASP A 152 -3.48 -7.94 27.88
N ALA A 153 -4.07 -7.04 27.10
CA ALA A 153 -3.38 -5.96 26.42
C ALA A 153 -4.23 -4.69 26.32
N LEU A 154 -3.57 -3.55 26.38
CA LEU A 154 -4.13 -2.24 26.05
C LEU A 154 -3.56 -1.79 24.71
N LEU A 155 -4.43 -1.47 23.77
CA LEU A 155 -4.05 -0.92 22.47
C LEU A 155 -4.16 0.60 22.46
N PHE A 156 -3.06 1.24 22.07
CA PHE A 156 -2.86 2.67 21.98
C PHE A 156 -2.52 3.06 20.54
N GLU A 157 -2.96 4.25 20.12
CA GLU A 157 -2.69 4.78 18.77
C GLU A 157 -2.27 6.25 18.83
N THR A 158 -3.12 7.09 19.43
CA THR A 158 -2.89 8.54 19.56
C THR A 158 -2.24 8.95 20.88
N THR A 159 -2.14 8.02 21.82
CA THR A 159 -1.62 8.25 23.17
C THR A 159 -0.44 7.35 23.44
N THR A 160 0.59 7.89 24.10
CA THR A 160 1.77 7.09 24.46
C THR A 160 1.39 6.10 25.55
N PRO A 161 1.81 4.83 25.46
CA PRO A 161 1.60 3.87 26.53
C PRO A 161 2.27 4.32 27.84
N PRO A 162 1.78 3.84 29.02
CA PRO A 162 2.42 4.10 30.31
C PRO A 162 3.90 3.69 30.31
N LEU A 163 4.76 4.49 30.94
CA LEU A 163 6.22 4.25 30.95
C LEU A 163 6.61 2.99 31.74
N GLN A 164 5.89 2.70 32.82
CA GLN A 164 6.13 1.54 33.68
C GLN A 164 5.01 0.51 33.52
N ARG A 165 5.37 -0.76 33.61
CA ARG A 165 4.45 -1.89 33.63
C ARG A 165 4.89 -2.87 34.70
N HIS A 166 3.96 -3.34 35.54
CA HIS A 166 4.20 -4.41 36.51
C HIS A 166 3.65 -5.75 36.01
N ILE A 167 4.05 -6.83 36.66
CA ILE A 167 3.44 -8.15 36.42
C ILE A 167 1.99 -8.09 36.89
N GLY A 168 1.06 -8.54 36.04
CA GLY A 168 -0.38 -8.42 36.27
C GLY A 168 -1.01 -7.25 35.52
N ASP A 169 -0.21 -6.27 35.06
CA ASP A 169 -0.68 -5.20 34.20
C ASP A 169 -0.77 -5.65 32.74
N PRO A 170 -1.73 -5.15 31.95
CA PRO A 170 -1.86 -5.49 30.53
C PRO A 170 -0.62 -5.11 29.73
N LEU A 171 -0.33 -5.87 28.67
CA LEU A 171 0.71 -5.50 27.69
C LEU A 171 0.39 -4.17 27.01
N ARG A 172 1.41 -3.37 26.76
CA ARG A 172 1.32 -2.10 26.03
C ARG A 172 1.46 -2.36 24.55
N VAL A 173 0.35 -2.30 23.82
CA VAL A 173 0.33 -2.42 22.36
C VAL A 173 0.25 -1.02 21.78
N TYR A 174 1.24 -0.61 21.00
CA TYR A 174 1.21 0.68 20.30
C TYR A 174 1.08 0.47 18.80
N MET A 175 0.14 1.16 18.17
CA MET A 175 -0.07 1.14 16.73
C MET A 175 0.13 2.53 16.15
N ASP A 176 0.99 2.63 15.14
CA ASP A 176 1.12 3.85 14.34
C ASP A 176 1.17 3.43 12.88
N LEU A 177 0.29 3.99 12.04
CA LEU A 177 0.22 3.72 10.61
C LEU A 177 0.88 4.76 9.68
N GLU A 178 1.66 5.73 10.17
CA GLU A 178 2.23 6.78 9.30
C GLU A 178 3.66 6.49 8.81
N ALA A 179 4.09 7.05 7.68
CA ALA A 179 5.43 6.79 7.10
C ALA A 179 6.60 7.15 8.04
N GLY A 180 6.42 8.16 8.91
CA GLY A 180 7.46 8.67 9.84
C GLY A 180 7.61 7.89 11.14
N ARG A 181 6.97 6.72 11.24
CA ARG A 181 6.86 5.84 12.40
C ARG A 181 8.11 5.67 13.24
N LYS A 182 7.93 5.65 14.56
CA LYS A 182 8.92 5.21 15.55
C LYS A 182 8.23 4.44 16.67
N ARG A 183 8.87 3.37 17.14
CA ARG A 183 8.53 2.78 18.44
C ARG A 183 8.63 3.86 19.52
N THR A 184 7.79 3.74 20.54
CA THR A 184 7.83 4.64 21.69
C THR A 184 9.03 4.33 22.59
N GLY A 185 9.60 3.13 22.45
CA GLY A 185 10.67 2.61 23.31
C GLY A 185 10.14 1.97 24.59
N VAL A 186 8.82 2.05 24.83
CA VAL A 186 8.14 1.45 25.98
C VAL A 186 7.02 0.50 25.58
N ASP A 187 6.73 0.34 24.29
CA ASP A 187 5.76 -0.65 23.81
C ASP A 187 6.24 -2.09 24.04
N ASP A 188 5.34 -2.96 24.53
CA ASP A 188 5.58 -4.40 24.60
C ASP A 188 5.36 -5.05 23.23
N ILE A 189 4.44 -4.50 22.42
CA ILE A 189 4.12 -4.91 21.04
C ILE A 189 3.91 -3.64 20.21
N PHE A 190 4.57 -3.56 19.06
CA PHE A 190 4.38 -2.51 18.07
C PHE A 190 3.70 -3.02 16.81
N ILE A 191 2.60 -2.35 16.43
CA ILE A 191 1.84 -2.64 15.22
C ILE A 191 2.17 -1.57 14.17
N SER A 192 2.58 -2.02 12.99
CA SER A 192 3.02 -1.15 11.91
C SER A 192 2.84 -1.83 10.54
N TYR A 193 3.02 -1.11 9.44
CA TYR A 193 2.95 -1.58 8.06
C TYR A 193 4.17 -2.40 7.65
N HIS A 194 5.28 -2.26 8.36
CA HIS A 194 6.52 -2.91 7.98
C HIS A 194 6.57 -4.32 8.55
N ALA A 195 6.97 -5.30 7.73
CA ALA A 195 7.06 -6.69 8.16
C ALA A 195 8.10 -6.98 9.26
N LYS A 196 8.98 -6.02 9.58
CA LYS A 196 10.02 -6.13 10.61
C LYS A 196 9.50 -5.79 12.01
N ASP A 197 8.32 -5.19 12.11
CA ASP A 197 7.69 -4.87 13.39
C ASP A 197 6.97 -6.08 13.97
N ASP A 198 6.48 -5.99 15.21
CA ASP A 198 5.96 -7.17 15.92
C ASP A 198 4.72 -7.74 15.24
N VAL A 199 3.83 -6.86 14.75
CA VAL A 199 2.64 -7.23 13.98
C VAL A 199 2.47 -6.28 12.80
N GLN A 200 2.40 -6.84 11.60
CA GLN A 200 2.19 -6.07 10.37
C GLN A 200 0.72 -5.68 10.18
N ALA A 201 0.42 -4.49 9.67
CA ALA A 201 -0.91 -4.04 9.30
C ALA A 201 -0.81 -3.24 7.98
N THR A 202 -1.07 -3.90 6.86
CA THR A 202 -1.10 -3.25 5.54
C THR A 202 -2.40 -2.52 5.30
N TYR A 203 -2.38 -1.62 4.31
CA TYR A 203 -3.56 -0.89 3.86
C TYR A 203 -4.46 -1.65 2.87
N ALA A 204 -4.17 -2.92 2.59
CA ALA A 204 -4.91 -3.72 1.61
C ALA A 204 -6.26 -4.26 2.15
N GLY A 205 -6.70 -3.80 3.31
CA GLY A 205 -7.94 -4.22 3.95
C GLY A 205 -9.18 -3.50 3.41
N ALA A 206 -10.33 -4.15 3.51
CA ALA A 206 -11.63 -3.58 3.19
C ALA A 206 -12.15 -2.65 4.30
N LEU A 207 -11.67 -2.79 5.54
CA LEU A 207 -12.30 -2.14 6.69
C LEU A 207 -11.91 -0.67 6.88
N PHE A 208 -11.05 -0.05 6.07
CA PHE A 208 -10.65 1.35 6.30
C PHE A 208 -11.81 2.36 6.37
N HIS A 209 -12.95 2.12 5.71
CA HIS A 209 -14.19 2.88 5.93
C HIS A 209 -15.42 1.97 5.78
N ASN A 210 -16.37 2.12 6.71
CA ASN A 210 -17.69 1.51 6.61
C ASN A 210 -18.60 2.28 5.65
N GLY A 211 -19.61 1.60 5.08
CA GLY A 211 -20.68 2.27 4.35
C GLY A 211 -20.30 2.81 2.97
N ARG A 212 -19.37 2.16 2.24
CA ARG A 212 -19.08 2.57 0.86
C ARG A 212 -20.11 2.03 -0.12
N ASN A 213 -20.45 2.83 -1.12
CA ASN A 213 -21.09 2.32 -2.33
C ASN A 213 -20.03 1.59 -3.17
N TYR A 214 -20.15 0.26 -3.26
CA TYR A 214 -19.29 -0.60 -4.05
C TYR A 214 -19.81 -0.83 -5.47
N HIS A 215 -20.70 0.04 -5.98
CA HIS A 215 -20.99 0.06 -7.40
C HIS A 215 -19.69 0.27 -8.19
N VAL A 216 -19.35 -0.70 -9.03
CA VAL A 216 -18.20 -0.65 -9.93
C VAL A 216 -18.72 -0.57 -11.35
N SER A 217 -18.54 0.60 -11.97
CA SER A 217 -18.99 0.83 -13.35
C SER A 217 -18.18 -0.01 -14.33
N PHE A 218 -18.90 -0.69 -15.24
CA PHE A 218 -18.30 -1.33 -16.41
C PHE A 218 -18.09 -0.34 -17.57
N SER A 219 -18.59 0.89 -17.45
CA SER A 219 -18.44 1.95 -18.45
C SER A 219 -17.40 2.98 -17.99
N LYS A 220 -16.37 3.17 -18.80
CA LYS A 220 -15.23 4.06 -18.55
C LYS A 220 -15.33 5.31 -19.41
N ASN A 221 -14.91 6.44 -18.84
CA ASN A 221 -14.84 7.72 -19.54
C ASN A 221 -13.69 7.71 -20.58
N ASN A 222 -13.96 8.25 -21.78
CA ASN A 222 -12.97 8.44 -22.85
C ASN A 222 -12.40 9.87 -22.86
N ASP A 223 -13.18 10.86 -22.48
CA ASP A 223 -12.79 12.26 -22.50
C ASP A 223 -12.00 12.66 -21.25
N THR A 224 -12.28 12.01 -20.12
CA THR A 224 -11.55 12.20 -18.86
C THR A 224 -10.95 10.89 -18.39
N LEU A 225 -9.64 10.75 -18.56
CA LEU A 225 -8.95 9.48 -18.36
C LEU A 225 -8.60 9.21 -16.88
N VAL A 226 -8.23 10.28 -16.16
CA VAL A 226 -7.61 10.16 -14.84
C VAL A 226 -8.50 10.76 -13.75
N TYR A 227 -8.70 9.98 -12.69
CA TYR A 227 -9.21 10.45 -11.40
C TYR A 227 -8.05 10.79 -10.47
N TRP A 228 -8.12 11.93 -9.78
CA TRP A 228 -7.28 12.22 -8.63
C TRP A 228 -8.11 12.84 -7.50
N SER A 229 -7.75 12.55 -6.25
CA SER A 229 -8.36 13.22 -5.10
C SER A 229 -7.35 13.36 -3.98
N SER A 230 -7.22 14.56 -3.44
CA SER A 230 -6.47 14.75 -2.20
C SER A 230 -6.90 15.97 -1.41
N SER A 231 -6.88 15.85 -0.09
CA SER A 231 -7.22 16.94 0.84
C SER A 231 -6.06 17.37 1.75
N ARG A 232 -4.94 16.64 1.75
CA ARG A 232 -3.71 16.99 2.48
C ARG A 232 -2.69 17.57 1.49
N CYS A 233 -2.63 18.89 1.30
CA CYS A 233 -1.87 19.49 0.19
C CYS A 233 -0.36 19.61 0.46
N LEU A 234 0.38 18.53 0.22
CA LEU A 234 1.84 18.50 0.37
C LEU A 234 2.54 19.09 -0.88
N PRO A 235 3.49 20.03 -0.75
CA PRO A 235 4.09 20.72 -1.90
C PRO A 235 4.70 19.81 -2.97
N GLN A 236 5.52 18.83 -2.58
CA GLN A 236 6.17 17.91 -3.52
C GLN A 236 5.15 17.03 -4.25
N ARG A 237 4.19 16.45 -3.49
CA ARG A 237 3.13 15.60 -4.04
C ARG A 237 2.23 16.35 -5.02
N ASN A 238 1.85 17.58 -4.66
CA ASN A 238 1.00 18.42 -5.52
C ASN A 238 1.76 18.90 -6.76
N ARG A 239 3.07 19.15 -6.67
CA ARG A 239 3.90 19.50 -7.83
C ARG A 239 3.91 18.34 -8.84
N LEU A 240 4.21 17.13 -8.38
CA LEU A 240 4.19 15.92 -9.22
C LEU A 240 2.82 15.70 -9.85
N ALA A 241 1.75 15.75 -9.04
CA ALA A 241 0.38 15.61 -9.54
C ALA A 241 0.07 16.67 -10.61
N LYS A 242 0.35 17.95 -10.35
CA LYS A 242 0.11 19.04 -11.30
C LYS A 242 0.85 18.83 -12.62
N GLN A 243 2.13 18.46 -12.58
CA GLN A 243 2.94 18.25 -13.78
C GLN A 243 2.37 17.13 -14.66
N LEU A 244 2.02 15.98 -14.06
CA LEU A 244 1.45 14.86 -14.81
C LEU A 244 0.01 15.15 -15.29
N LEU A 245 -0.83 15.69 -14.42
CA LEU A 245 -2.25 15.96 -14.73
C LEU A 245 -2.40 17.04 -15.81
N ASN A 246 -1.47 18.00 -15.93
CA ASN A 246 -1.46 18.95 -17.04
C ASN A 246 -1.26 18.28 -18.42
N LEU A 247 -0.74 17.06 -18.45
CA LEU A 247 -0.51 16.30 -19.69
C LEU A 247 -1.66 15.34 -20.03
N LEU A 248 -2.65 15.20 -19.13
CA LEU A 248 -3.70 14.18 -19.19
C LEU A 248 -5.10 14.78 -18.95
N PRO A 249 -6.13 14.33 -19.68
CA PRO A 249 -7.50 14.68 -19.35
C PRO A 249 -7.88 14.10 -17.98
N HIS A 250 -8.28 14.95 -17.04
CA HIS A 250 -8.45 14.53 -15.65
C HIS A 250 -9.54 15.30 -14.89
N HIS A 251 -10.10 14.62 -13.90
CA HIS A 251 -10.84 15.24 -12.81
C HIS A 251 -10.03 15.13 -11.52
N SER A 252 -9.88 16.26 -10.85
CA SER A 252 -9.25 16.39 -9.55
C SER A 252 -10.30 16.83 -8.53
N PHE A 253 -10.61 15.91 -7.64
CA PHE A 253 -11.45 16.10 -6.47
C PHE A 253 -10.56 16.43 -5.26
N GLY A 254 -11.13 16.50 -4.07
CA GLY A 254 -10.35 16.88 -2.89
C GLY A 254 -10.24 18.40 -2.73
N LYS A 255 -9.47 18.83 -1.72
CA LYS A 255 -9.12 20.26 -1.55
C LYS A 255 -7.95 20.70 -2.45
N CYS A 256 -7.12 19.78 -2.91
CA CYS A 256 -5.89 20.05 -3.64
C CYS A 256 -6.11 19.99 -5.15
N LEU A 257 -5.67 21.02 -5.89
CA LEU A 257 -5.83 21.17 -7.35
C LEU A 257 -7.26 20.84 -7.82
N ASN A 258 -8.29 21.14 -7.03
CA ASN A 258 -9.66 20.81 -7.40
C ASN A 258 -10.03 21.51 -8.72
N ASN A 259 -10.60 20.77 -9.68
CA ASN A 259 -11.05 21.30 -10.97
C ASN A 259 -12.51 20.96 -11.29
N VAL A 260 -13.20 20.27 -10.38
CA VAL A 260 -14.59 19.84 -10.57
C VAL A 260 -15.59 20.67 -9.78
N GLY A 261 -15.15 21.49 -8.82
CA GLY A 261 -16.03 22.36 -8.04
C GLY A 261 -16.44 21.80 -6.67
N GLY A 262 -15.63 20.93 -6.06
CA GLY A 262 -15.82 20.47 -4.68
C GLY A 262 -15.48 19.01 -4.40
N LEU A 263 -15.64 18.61 -3.13
CA LEU A 263 -15.42 17.23 -2.68
C LEU A 263 -16.53 16.29 -3.15
N ASP A 264 -17.78 16.73 -3.06
CA ASP A 264 -18.96 15.90 -3.32
C ASP A 264 -19.49 16.05 -4.76
N MET A 265 -18.75 16.73 -5.64
CA MET A 265 -19.13 16.88 -7.06
C MET A 265 -19.29 15.53 -7.77
N ALA A 266 -18.62 14.49 -7.26
CA ALA A 266 -18.75 13.15 -7.80
C ALA A 266 -20.21 12.65 -7.79
N LEU A 267 -21.06 13.08 -6.85
CA LEU A 267 -22.48 12.70 -6.83
C LEU A 267 -23.31 13.43 -7.89
N SER A 268 -22.91 14.64 -8.28
CA SER A 268 -23.52 15.34 -9.41
C SER A 268 -23.13 14.71 -10.74
N LEU A 269 -21.88 14.22 -10.84
CA LEU A 269 -21.38 13.55 -12.04
C LEU A 269 -21.88 12.10 -12.15
N TYR A 270 -22.03 11.41 -11.02
CA TYR A 270 -22.38 10.00 -10.91
C TYR A 270 -23.44 9.79 -9.80
N PRO A 271 -24.71 10.12 -10.06
CA PRO A 271 -25.79 10.01 -9.07
C PRO A 271 -25.98 8.60 -8.50
N GLU A 272 -25.66 7.57 -9.29
CA GLU A 272 -25.68 6.15 -8.88
C GLU A 272 -24.67 5.82 -7.76
N CYS A 273 -23.68 6.69 -7.55
CA CYS A 273 -22.72 6.55 -6.46
C CYS A 273 -23.24 7.03 -5.11
N ALA A 274 -24.41 7.67 -5.07
CA ALA A 274 -25.06 8.00 -3.81
C ALA A 274 -25.37 6.72 -3.02
N ASN A 275 -25.17 6.78 -1.71
CA ASN A 275 -25.70 5.77 -0.78
C ASN A 275 -27.19 6.03 -0.52
N ASP A 276 -27.75 5.39 0.51
CA ASP A 276 -29.10 5.66 1.02
C ASP A 276 -29.43 7.17 1.04
N ALA A 277 -30.51 7.53 0.36
CA ALA A 277 -30.97 8.91 0.18
C ALA A 277 -31.31 9.62 1.51
N SER A 278 -31.46 8.87 2.61
CA SER A 278 -31.73 9.41 3.95
C SER A 278 -30.50 9.94 4.68
N VAL A 279 -29.27 9.66 4.19
CA VAL A 279 -28.02 10.05 4.85
C VAL A 279 -27.36 11.20 4.09
N THR A 280 -26.91 12.24 4.81
CA THR A 280 -26.09 13.30 4.21
C THR A 280 -24.78 12.68 3.71
N PRO A 281 -24.53 12.68 2.39
CA PRO A 281 -23.38 11.98 1.85
C PRO A 281 -22.07 12.65 2.27
N LYS A 282 -21.06 11.82 2.47
CA LYS A 282 -19.68 12.24 2.68
C LYS A 282 -18.83 11.81 1.49
N TRP A 283 -17.76 12.55 1.20
CA TRP A 283 -16.88 12.28 0.06
C TRP A 283 -16.31 10.84 0.04
N TRP A 284 -16.07 10.24 1.21
CA TRP A 284 -15.55 8.87 1.30
C TRP A 284 -16.59 7.78 1.00
N ASP A 285 -17.89 8.11 1.08
CA ASP A 285 -19.00 7.18 0.86
C ASP A 285 -19.10 6.73 -0.60
N HIS A 286 -18.77 7.63 -1.52
CA HIS A 286 -18.90 7.45 -2.96
C HIS A 286 -17.55 7.38 -3.69
N LEU A 287 -16.43 7.40 -2.95
CA LEU A 287 -15.08 7.46 -3.51
C LEU A 287 -14.78 6.32 -4.48
N HIS A 288 -15.12 5.07 -4.10
CA HIS A 288 -14.82 3.89 -4.91
C HIS A 288 -15.67 3.86 -6.17
N CYS A 289 -16.97 4.15 -6.03
CA CYS A 289 -17.87 4.26 -7.16
C CYS A 289 -17.40 5.35 -8.13
N ALA A 290 -17.08 6.55 -7.65
CA ALA A 290 -16.57 7.64 -8.49
C ALA A 290 -15.29 7.24 -9.25
N MET A 291 -14.30 6.65 -8.56
CA MET A 291 -13.08 6.12 -9.19
C MET A 291 -13.38 5.11 -10.29
N SER A 292 -14.44 4.31 -10.15
CA SER A 292 -14.79 3.25 -11.09
C SER A 292 -15.21 3.74 -12.48
N HIS A 293 -15.60 5.01 -12.63
CA HIS A 293 -15.92 5.59 -13.94
C HIS A 293 -14.68 5.98 -14.76
N TYR A 294 -13.49 5.93 -14.17
CA TYR A 294 -12.24 6.31 -14.82
C TYR A 294 -11.42 5.08 -15.18
N LYS A 295 -10.63 5.21 -16.24
CA LYS A 295 -9.65 4.19 -16.64
C LYS A 295 -8.49 4.17 -15.64
N PHE A 296 -8.03 5.35 -15.23
CA PHE A 296 -6.86 5.48 -14.36
C PHE A 296 -7.18 6.26 -13.10
N VAL A 297 -6.52 5.88 -12.01
CA VAL A 297 -6.52 6.63 -10.74
C VAL A 297 -5.08 6.99 -10.41
N LEU A 298 -4.80 8.27 -10.19
CA LEU A 298 -3.49 8.73 -9.75
C LEU A 298 -3.31 8.47 -8.25
N ALA A 299 -2.46 7.50 -7.91
CA ALA A 299 -2.19 7.07 -6.54
C ALA A 299 -0.77 7.51 -6.12
N ILE A 300 -0.65 8.74 -5.63
CA ILE A 300 0.63 9.28 -5.12
C ILE A 300 0.63 9.24 -3.59
N GLU A 301 1.64 8.59 -3.01
CA GLU A 301 1.82 8.58 -1.58
C GLU A 301 2.26 9.93 -1.01
N ASN A 302 1.96 10.15 0.27
CA ASN A 302 2.44 11.34 0.96
C ASN A 302 3.97 11.32 1.16
N THR A 303 4.55 10.12 1.20
CA THR A 303 5.99 9.90 1.37
C THR A 303 6.36 8.61 0.64
N ALA A 304 7.43 8.63 -0.15
CA ALA A 304 7.94 7.46 -0.84
C ALA A 304 8.92 6.72 0.09
N THR A 305 8.43 5.68 0.77
CA THR A 305 9.20 4.88 1.73
C THR A 305 8.97 3.40 1.46
N GLU A 306 9.98 2.57 1.73
CA GLU A 306 9.90 1.10 1.64
C GLU A 306 8.64 0.58 2.34
N SER A 307 7.89 -0.29 1.65
CA SER A 307 6.66 -0.95 2.08
C SER A 307 5.48 0.00 2.37
N TYR A 308 5.63 1.33 2.26
CA TYR A 308 4.57 2.30 2.56
C TYR A 308 3.60 2.42 1.38
N VAL A 309 2.73 1.41 1.27
CA VAL A 309 1.64 1.35 0.29
C VAL A 309 0.33 1.52 1.05
N THR A 310 -0.38 2.60 0.77
CA THR A 310 -1.59 2.99 1.51
C THR A 310 -2.87 2.68 0.75
N GLU A 311 -3.99 3.09 1.33
CA GLU A 311 -5.32 2.88 0.78
C GLU A 311 -5.49 3.45 -0.63
N LYS A 312 -4.71 4.47 -1.01
CA LYS A 312 -4.79 5.15 -2.31
C LYS A 312 -4.61 4.18 -3.48
N LEU A 313 -3.63 3.29 -3.38
CA LEU A 313 -3.37 2.27 -4.40
C LEU A 313 -4.47 1.21 -4.38
N PHE A 314 -4.80 0.69 -3.19
CA PHE A 314 -5.74 -0.42 -3.06
C PHE A 314 -7.17 -0.02 -3.43
N TYR A 315 -7.60 1.22 -3.15
CA TYR A 315 -8.89 1.75 -3.59
C TYR A 315 -8.99 1.84 -5.10
N ALA A 316 -7.92 2.24 -5.78
CA ALA A 316 -7.88 2.26 -7.25
C ALA A 316 -8.05 0.84 -7.83
N LEU A 317 -7.34 -0.15 -7.25
CA LEU A 317 -7.53 -1.55 -7.63
C LEU A 317 -8.97 -2.01 -7.36
N ASP A 318 -9.51 -1.75 -6.18
CA ASP A 318 -10.84 -2.20 -5.77
C ASP A 318 -11.96 -1.55 -6.61
N ALA A 319 -11.78 -0.29 -7.02
CA ALA A 319 -12.68 0.43 -7.92
C ALA A 319 -12.63 -0.04 -9.39
N GLY A 320 -11.77 -1.01 -9.73
CA GLY A 320 -11.65 -1.50 -11.10
C GLY A 320 -11.01 -0.49 -12.06
N ALA A 321 -10.18 0.41 -11.55
CA ALA A 321 -9.32 1.30 -12.33
C ALA A 321 -7.86 0.80 -12.29
N VAL A 322 -7.03 1.29 -13.22
CA VAL A 322 -5.59 1.02 -13.22
C VAL A 322 -4.88 2.13 -12.43
N PRO A 323 -4.17 1.81 -11.32
CA PRO A 323 -3.45 2.81 -10.54
C PRO A 323 -2.21 3.31 -11.29
N ILE A 324 -2.04 4.63 -11.38
CA ILE A 324 -0.77 5.29 -11.71
C ILE A 324 -0.08 5.60 -10.39
N TYR A 325 0.93 4.82 -10.03
CA TYR A 325 1.47 4.81 -8.69
C TYR A 325 2.81 5.55 -8.56
N PHE A 326 2.96 6.28 -7.45
CA PHE A 326 4.22 6.87 -7.00
C PHE A 326 4.33 6.72 -5.47
N GLY A 327 5.26 5.91 -4.98
CA GLY A 327 5.41 5.65 -3.55
C GLY A 327 6.51 4.66 -3.23
N ALA A 328 6.16 3.53 -2.61
CA ALA A 328 7.12 2.54 -2.14
C ALA A 328 7.95 1.92 -3.29
N PRO A 329 9.29 1.90 -3.21
CA PRO A 329 10.15 1.35 -4.26
C PRO A 329 9.99 -0.17 -4.45
N ASN A 330 9.54 -0.87 -3.41
CA ASN A 330 9.23 -2.30 -3.39
C ASN A 330 7.72 -2.58 -3.50
N VAL A 331 6.93 -1.67 -4.08
CA VAL A 331 5.45 -1.84 -4.21
C VAL A 331 5.05 -3.19 -4.82
N TRP A 332 5.85 -3.69 -5.75
CA TRP A 332 5.65 -4.99 -6.39
C TRP A 332 5.67 -6.16 -5.41
N ASP A 333 6.21 -6.03 -4.21
CA ASP A 333 6.10 -7.08 -3.20
C ASP A 333 4.69 -7.20 -2.60
N LEU A 334 3.90 -6.13 -2.68
CA LEU A 334 2.62 -5.96 -2.01
C LEU A 334 1.42 -6.05 -2.98
N VAL A 335 1.64 -5.84 -4.28
CA VAL A 335 0.56 -5.80 -5.29
C VAL A 335 0.60 -7.02 -6.21
N PRO A 336 -0.52 -7.34 -6.89
CA PRO A 336 -0.51 -8.38 -7.90
C PRO A 336 0.46 -8.06 -9.06
N PRO A 337 0.95 -9.08 -9.78
CA PRO A 337 1.69 -8.86 -11.02
C PRO A 337 0.90 -8.01 -12.01
N HIS A 338 1.61 -7.11 -12.69
CA HIS A 338 1.07 -6.32 -13.80
C HIS A 338 -0.26 -5.60 -13.44
N SER A 339 -0.41 -5.13 -12.20
CA SER A 339 -1.66 -4.51 -11.75
C SER A 339 -1.62 -2.99 -11.67
N ILE A 340 -0.44 -2.38 -11.81
CA ILE A 340 -0.22 -0.94 -11.65
C ILE A 340 0.71 -0.40 -12.73
N ILE A 341 0.58 0.89 -13.02
CA ILE A 341 1.59 1.66 -13.76
C ILE A 341 2.50 2.30 -12.72
N ASP A 342 3.72 1.77 -12.57
CA ASP A 342 4.73 2.35 -11.69
C ASP A 342 5.35 3.58 -12.38
N GLY A 343 4.85 4.76 -12.03
CA GLY A 343 5.26 6.02 -12.64
C GLY A 343 6.73 6.38 -12.39
N SER A 344 7.38 5.75 -11.40
CA SER A 344 8.80 5.95 -11.10
C SER A 344 9.74 5.28 -12.11
N LYS A 345 9.21 4.41 -12.99
CA LYS A 345 9.99 3.64 -13.98
C LYS A 345 10.09 4.30 -15.35
N PHE A 346 9.44 5.45 -15.55
CA PHE A 346 9.48 6.21 -16.80
C PHE A 346 10.59 7.26 -16.75
N ASN A 347 11.22 7.55 -17.89
CA ASN A 347 12.31 8.54 -17.94
C ASN A 347 11.78 9.97 -17.78
N SER A 348 10.52 10.21 -18.14
CA SER A 348 9.86 11.50 -17.95
C SER A 348 8.34 11.39 -17.77
N LEU A 349 7.70 12.46 -17.31
CA LEU A 349 6.24 12.52 -17.15
C LEU A 349 5.52 12.58 -18.51
N GLU A 350 6.18 13.09 -19.54
CA GLU A 350 5.68 13.11 -20.92
C GLU A 350 5.66 11.71 -21.52
N GLU A 351 6.70 10.91 -21.26
CA GLU A 351 6.73 9.49 -21.63
C GLU A 351 5.60 8.73 -20.93
N LEU A 352 5.46 8.91 -19.61
CA LEU A 352 4.37 8.31 -18.83
C LEU A 352 2.99 8.75 -19.36
N ALA A 353 2.79 10.03 -19.63
CA ALA A 353 1.52 10.53 -20.16
C ALA A 353 1.21 9.98 -21.55
N SER A 354 2.23 9.82 -22.40
CA SER A 354 2.08 9.20 -23.73
C SER A 354 1.71 7.73 -23.61
N TYR A 355 2.34 7.00 -22.70
CA TYR A 355 1.99 5.62 -22.39
C TYR A 355 0.54 5.48 -21.90
N ILE A 356 0.10 6.34 -20.97
CA ILE A 356 -1.28 6.34 -20.47
C ILE A 356 -2.29 6.59 -21.59
N LYS A 357 -2.02 7.54 -22.50
CA LYS A 357 -2.89 7.82 -23.66
C LYS A 357 -2.93 6.67 -24.65
N SER A 358 -1.81 6.01 -24.90
CA SER A 358 -1.74 4.81 -25.74
C SER A 358 -2.57 3.68 -25.12
N LEU A 359 -2.34 3.39 -23.84
CA LEU A 359 -3.05 2.35 -23.09
C LEU A 359 -4.56 2.63 -23.00
N ALA A 360 -4.97 3.90 -22.87
CA ALA A 360 -6.38 4.29 -22.88
C ALA A 360 -7.10 3.93 -24.19
N ASN A 361 -6.36 3.81 -25.29
CA ASN A 361 -6.87 3.51 -26.64
C ASN A 361 -6.59 2.07 -27.09
N ASP A 362 -6.14 1.21 -26.17
CA ASP A 362 -5.91 -0.21 -26.41
C ASP A 362 -6.73 -1.05 -25.41
N PRO A 363 -7.87 -1.62 -25.83
CA PRO A 363 -8.72 -2.41 -24.94
C PRO A 363 -8.04 -3.68 -24.44
N VAL A 364 -7.12 -4.27 -25.22
CA VAL A 364 -6.46 -5.53 -24.84
C VAL A 364 -5.37 -5.24 -23.82
N ALA A 365 -4.48 -4.29 -24.10
CA ALA A 365 -3.43 -3.91 -23.16
C ALA A 365 -4.01 -3.36 -21.85
N TYR A 366 -5.07 -2.55 -21.91
CA TYR A 366 -5.73 -2.08 -20.69
C TYR A 366 -6.36 -3.22 -19.89
N ALA A 367 -7.05 -4.15 -20.56
CA ALA A 367 -7.68 -5.30 -19.90
C ALA A 367 -6.65 -6.21 -19.21
N GLU A 368 -5.43 -6.30 -19.73
CA GLU A 368 -4.35 -7.10 -19.13
C GLU A 368 -3.98 -6.64 -17.71
N TYR A 369 -4.08 -5.34 -17.42
CA TYR A 369 -3.90 -4.80 -16.05
C TYR A 369 -4.92 -5.34 -15.02
N HIS A 370 -6.00 -5.97 -15.49
CA HIS A 370 -7.00 -6.63 -14.67
C HIS A 370 -6.88 -8.17 -14.71
N ALA A 371 -5.91 -8.73 -15.43
CA ALA A 371 -5.77 -10.19 -15.55
C ALA A 371 -5.51 -10.88 -14.21
N TRP A 372 -4.80 -10.23 -13.28
CA TRP A 372 -4.49 -10.76 -11.95
C TRP A 372 -5.72 -11.11 -11.09
N ARG A 373 -6.88 -10.51 -11.35
CA ARG A 373 -8.14 -10.87 -10.68
C ARG A 373 -9.01 -11.80 -11.52
N ARG A 374 -8.86 -11.78 -12.84
CA ARG A 374 -9.60 -12.65 -13.77
C ARG A 374 -9.05 -14.08 -13.77
N CYS A 375 -7.75 -14.23 -13.61
CA CYS A 375 -7.04 -15.51 -13.74
C CYS A 375 -6.80 -16.23 -12.40
N GLY A 376 -7.50 -15.80 -11.35
CA GLY A 376 -7.23 -16.13 -9.95
C GLY A 376 -6.20 -15.18 -9.34
N VAL A 377 -6.35 -14.85 -8.06
CA VAL A 377 -5.47 -13.90 -7.35
C VAL A 377 -4.02 -14.37 -7.46
N LEU A 378 -3.21 -13.64 -8.23
CA LEU A 378 -1.81 -13.95 -8.47
C LEU A 378 -0.88 -13.22 -7.48
N GLY A 379 0.31 -13.78 -7.32
CA GLY A 379 1.39 -13.15 -6.57
C GLY A 379 1.13 -13.09 -5.07
N ASN A 380 1.70 -12.07 -4.42
CA ASN A 380 1.59 -11.90 -2.97
C ASN A 380 0.31 -11.18 -2.52
N TYR A 381 -0.59 -10.78 -3.42
CA TYR A 381 -1.75 -9.96 -3.06
C TYR A 381 -2.65 -10.59 -1.99
N GLY A 382 -2.88 -11.91 -2.07
CA GLY A 382 -3.60 -12.64 -1.02
C GLY A 382 -2.91 -12.54 0.34
N LYS A 383 -1.57 -12.66 0.38
CA LYS A 383 -0.78 -12.48 1.60
C LYS A 383 -0.83 -11.03 2.09
N THR A 384 -0.73 -10.04 1.19
CA THR A 384 -0.87 -8.62 1.53
C THR A 384 -2.21 -8.34 2.21
N ARG A 385 -3.31 -8.89 1.69
CA ARG A 385 -4.63 -8.78 2.34
C ARG A 385 -4.69 -9.55 3.66
N ALA A 386 -4.03 -10.71 3.76
CA ALA A 386 -3.97 -11.50 4.98
C ALA A 386 -3.21 -10.83 6.13
N VAL A 387 -2.29 -9.89 5.85
CA VAL A 387 -1.61 -9.03 6.86
C VAL A 387 -2.24 -7.64 7.00
N SER A 388 -3.46 -7.42 6.50
CA SER A 388 -4.15 -6.13 6.60
C SER A 388 -4.79 -5.92 7.98
N LEU A 389 -5.39 -4.74 8.18
CA LEU A 389 -6.20 -4.45 9.36
C LEU A 389 -7.36 -5.42 9.57
N ASP A 390 -7.92 -5.95 8.49
CA ASP A 390 -9.10 -6.83 8.55
C ASP A 390 -8.85 -8.08 9.39
N THR A 391 -7.60 -8.56 9.41
CA THR A 391 -7.17 -9.76 10.14
C THR A 391 -6.36 -9.43 11.40
N LEU A 392 -6.17 -8.14 11.70
CA LEU A 392 -5.33 -7.68 12.80
C LEU A 392 -5.76 -8.24 14.17
N PRO A 393 -7.06 -8.34 14.53
CA PRO A 393 -7.47 -8.81 15.85
C PRO A 393 -6.86 -10.17 16.21
N CYS A 394 -7.03 -11.18 15.36
CA CYS A 394 -6.48 -12.50 15.63
C CYS A 394 -4.95 -12.51 15.68
N ARG A 395 -4.28 -11.81 14.76
CA ARG A 395 -2.81 -11.77 14.71
C ARG A 395 -2.21 -11.05 15.92
N LEU A 396 -2.85 -10.00 16.40
CA LEU A 396 -2.47 -9.33 17.65
C LEU A 396 -2.69 -10.25 18.85
N CYS A 397 -3.84 -10.89 18.95
CA CYS A 397 -4.14 -11.81 20.05
C CYS A 397 -3.17 -12.99 20.11
N GLU A 398 -2.73 -13.52 18.97
CA GLU A 398 -1.65 -14.51 18.93
C GLU A 398 -0.34 -13.94 19.47
N ALA A 399 0.06 -12.72 19.07
CA ALA A 399 1.27 -12.08 19.59
C ALA A 399 1.20 -11.84 21.12
N VAL A 400 0.05 -11.41 21.62
CA VAL A 400 -0.23 -11.26 23.06
C VAL A 400 -0.15 -12.61 23.78
N SER A 401 -0.76 -13.66 23.21
CA SER A 401 -0.74 -15.03 23.75
C SER A 401 0.68 -15.58 23.84
N ARG A 402 1.52 -15.41 22.79
CA ARG A 402 2.94 -15.83 22.82
C ARG A 402 3.73 -15.14 23.92
N LYS A 403 3.41 -13.87 24.22
CA LYS A 403 4.03 -13.11 25.33
C LYS A 403 3.49 -13.51 26.71
N GLY A 404 2.29 -14.09 26.79
CA GLY A 404 1.64 -14.51 28.03
C GLY A 404 0.71 -13.45 28.63
N GLY A 405 0.26 -12.50 27.81
CA GLY A 405 -0.66 -11.44 28.22
C GLY A 405 -0.16 -10.63 29.42
N ARG A 406 -1.08 -10.26 30.31
CA ARG A 406 -0.77 -9.48 31.52
C ARG A 406 0.19 -10.19 32.50
N ASN A 407 0.37 -11.50 32.38
CA ASN A 407 1.28 -12.28 33.22
C ASN A 407 2.72 -12.31 32.67
N ALA A 408 2.97 -11.69 31.51
CA ALA A 408 4.31 -11.56 30.97
C ALA A 408 5.22 -10.80 31.93
N LYS A 409 6.48 -11.24 32.04
CA LYS A 409 7.53 -10.53 32.80
C LYS A 409 7.56 -9.06 32.38
N ALA A 410 7.61 -8.15 33.34
CA ALA A 410 7.78 -6.73 33.08
C ALA A 410 9.12 -6.50 32.35
N SER A 411 9.07 -5.68 31.28
CA SER A 411 10.22 -5.28 30.46
C SER A 411 10.80 -3.95 30.92
#